data_AF-A0A352RYE4-F1
#
_entry.id   AF-A0A352RYE4-F1
#
_cell.length_a   1.000
_cell.length_b   1.000
_cell.length_c   1.000
_cell.angle_alpha   90.00
_cell.angle_beta   90.00
_cell.angle_gamma   90.00
#
_symmetry.space_group_name_H-M   'P 1'
#
loop_
_entity.id
_entity.type
_entity.pdbx_description
1 polymer ?
#
loop_
_entity_poly.entity_id
_entity_poly.type
_entity_poly.pdbx_seq_one_letter_code
_entity_poly.pdbx_strand_id
1 'polypeptide(L)'
;MLVTAPASGQGKTTVTAALARLHARQGRTVRVFKIGPDFLDPTLLAAASGAPVQSIDLWMTGEADARQRLALAAQTADLILVEGVMGLHDGTPSSADVARLFGLPVLAVIQAGAMAQTFGAVTHGLATYGEPFHAMHVLANGVGSARHADMLRDSLPHGIHWAGALARDDAAALPERHLGLFSADELPDLTARLDRMADALAELPISHLPRPIVFPDTPAQQLPRLLEGRRIAIARDDAFRFIYPANVETLNALGAHITWFSPLRDAALPHCDALWLPGGYPELHAAALAA
;
A
#
# COMPACT_ATOMS: atom_id res chain seq x y z
N MET A 1 -10.00 -4.04 3.22
CA MET A 1 -10.44 -2.63 3.21
C MET A 1 -9.55 -1.85 2.26
N LEU A 2 -10.12 -0.98 1.42
CA LEU A 2 -9.37 -0.05 0.59
C LEU A 2 -9.16 1.27 1.34
N VAL A 3 -7.91 1.69 1.53
CA VAL A 3 -7.52 3.00 2.05
C VAL A 3 -7.28 3.94 0.87
N THR A 4 -8.00 5.04 0.84
CA THR A 4 -8.01 6.01 -0.28
C THR A 4 -8.09 7.45 0.24
N ALA A 5 -8.22 8.43 -0.65
CA ALA A 5 -8.32 9.84 -0.33
C ALA A 5 -8.97 10.64 -1.48
N PRO A 6 -9.34 11.91 -1.28
CA PRO A 6 -9.77 12.78 -2.37
C PRO A 6 -8.65 13.16 -3.34
N ALA A 7 -7.38 13.11 -2.90
CA ALA A 7 -6.21 13.44 -3.71
C ALA A 7 -4.92 12.83 -3.12
N SER A 8 -3.79 13.07 -3.78
CA SER A 8 -2.45 12.83 -3.22
C SER A 8 -2.15 13.76 -2.04
N GLY A 9 -1.17 13.39 -1.20
CA GLY A 9 -0.77 14.19 -0.03
C GLY A 9 -1.76 14.18 1.14
N GLN A 10 -2.80 13.35 1.09
CA GLN A 10 -3.84 13.32 2.14
C GLN A 10 -3.47 12.44 3.36
N GLY A 11 -2.34 11.72 3.29
CA GLY A 11 -1.90 10.79 4.35
C GLY A 11 -2.39 9.36 4.20
N LYS A 12 -2.79 8.92 2.99
CA LYS A 12 -3.18 7.53 2.71
C LYS A 12 -2.12 6.54 3.19
N THR A 13 -0.90 6.67 2.68
CA THR A 13 0.20 5.75 2.96
C THR A 13 0.58 5.71 4.43
N THR A 14 0.58 6.87 5.07
CA THR A 14 0.75 7.02 6.52
C THR A 14 -0.31 6.21 7.27
N VAL A 15 -1.59 6.37 6.95
CA VAL A 15 -2.68 5.65 7.64
C VAL A 15 -2.67 4.15 7.33
N THR A 16 -2.41 3.75 6.07
CA THR A 16 -2.29 2.33 5.70
C THR A 16 -1.17 1.67 6.51
N ALA A 17 0.02 2.30 6.57
CA ALA A 17 1.16 1.79 7.31
C ALA A 17 0.86 1.70 8.82
N ALA A 18 0.23 2.73 9.39
CA ALA A 18 -0.15 2.75 10.79
C ALA A 18 -1.14 1.63 11.15
N LEU A 19 -2.16 1.41 10.33
CA LEU A 19 -3.11 0.30 10.49
C LEU A 19 -2.41 -1.05 10.38
N ALA A 20 -1.56 -1.22 9.37
CA ALA A 20 -0.80 -2.44 9.18
C ALA A 20 0.07 -2.75 10.41
N ARG A 21 0.80 -1.74 10.90
CA ARG A 21 1.66 -1.85 12.08
C ARG A 21 0.88 -2.15 13.35
N LEU A 22 -0.25 -1.46 13.57
CA LEU A 22 -1.11 -1.67 14.73
C LEU A 22 -1.57 -3.13 14.81
N HIS A 23 -2.12 -3.66 13.72
CA HIS A 23 -2.63 -5.03 13.72
C HIS A 23 -1.52 -6.08 13.74
N ALA A 24 -0.38 -5.83 13.08
CA ALA A 24 0.79 -6.72 13.14
C ALA A 24 1.35 -6.82 14.57
N ARG A 25 1.44 -5.70 15.31
CA ARG A 25 1.85 -5.68 16.72
C ARG A 25 0.89 -6.42 17.64
N GLN A 26 -0.38 -6.53 17.25
CA GLN A 26 -1.39 -7.33 17.94
C GLN A 26 -1.33 -8.83 17.55
N GLY A 27 -0.30 -9.26 16.82
CA GLY A 27 -0.07 -10.66 16.46
C GLY A 27 -0.88 -11.14 15.25
N ARG A 28 -1.54 -10.24 14.51
CA ARG A 28 -2.33 -10.60 13.32
C ARG A 28 -1.47 -10.72 12.07
N THR A 29 -1.85 -11.63 11.19
CA THR A 29 -1.30 -11.72 9.84
C THR A 29 -1.93 -10.64 8.97
N VAL A 30 -1.15 -9.60 8.66
CA VAL A 30 -1.58 -8.49 7.80
C VAL A 30 -1.00 -8.67 6.40
N ARG A 31 -1.85 -8.56 5.37
CA ARG A 31 -1.42 -8.45 3.98
C ARG A 31 -1.82 -7.10 3.42
N VAL A 32 -0.89 -6.46 2.71
CA VAL A 32 -1.12 -5.16 2.08
C VAL A 32 -0.95 -5.31 0.58
N PHE A 33 -1.88 -4.74 -0.17
CA PHE A 33 -1.81 -4.59 -1.61
C PHE A 33 -1.77 -3.11 -1.99
N LYS A 34 -1.20 -2.80 -3.14
CA LYS A 34 -1.12 -1.45 -3.71
C LYS A 34 -1.81 -1.41 -5.06
N ILE A 35 -2.57 -0.35 -5.30
CA ILE A 35 -3.04 0.04 -6.64
C ILE A 35 -2.03 1.05 -7.18
N GLY A 36 -1.76 1.02 -8.49
CA GLY A 36 -0.79 1.87 -9.16
C GLY A 36 0.62 1.28 -9.31
N PRO A 37 1.41 1.77 -10.28
CA PRO A 37 2.77 1.32 -10.56
C PRO A 37 3.81 1.95 -9.60
N ASP A 38 3.64 1.73 -8.29
CA ASP A 38 4.50 2.29 -7.25
C ASP A 38 5.57 1.30 -6.77
N PHE A 39 6.76 1.81 -6.44
CA PHE A 39 7.87 1.03 -5.88
C PHE A 39 8.28 1.48 -4.47
N LEU A 40 7.92 2.69 -4.06
CA LEU A 40 8.40 3.29 -2.81
C LEU A 40 7.42 3.02 -1.67
N ASP A 41 6.14 3.38 -1.85
CA ASP A 41 5.08 3.13 -0.88
C ASP A 41 5.05 1.64 -0.43
N PRO A 42 5.13 0.65 -1.34
CA PRO A 42 5.23 -0.76 -0.98
C PRO A 42 6.34 -1.12 0.00
N THR A 43 7.50 -0.44 -0.03
CA THR A 43 8.61 -0.75 0.89
C THR A 43 8.26 -0.38 2.32
N LEU A 44 7.65 0.77 2.51
CA LEU A 44 7.17 1.26 3.81
C LEU A 44 6.05 0.37 4.35
N LEU A 45 5.08 0.05 3.50
CA LEU A 45 3.96 -0.82 3.86
C LEU A 45 4.43 -2.24 4.19
N ALA A 46 5.48 -2.72 3.53
CA ALA A 46 6.09 -4.00 3.84
C ALA A 46 6.79 -4.00 5.20
N ALA A 47 7.51 -2.93 5.52
CA ALA A 47 8.11 -2.75 6.85
C ALA A 47 7.04 -2.67 7.96
N ALA A 48 5.90 -2.04 7.67
CA ALA A 48 4.79 -1.91 8.63
C ALA A 48 4.03 -3.22 8.87
N SER A 49 3.74 -3.97 7.81
CA SER A 49 3.00 -5.24 7.88
C SER A 49 3.87 -6.46 8.19
N GLY A 50 5.19 -6.38 8.00
CA GLY A 50 6.10 -7.52 8.08
C GLY A 50 6.00 -8.48 6.89
N ALA A 51 5.36 -8.06 5.80
CA ALA A 51 5.03 -8.88 4.64
C ALA A 51 5.30 -8.13 3.33
N PRO A 52 5.71 -8.81 2.24
CA PRO A 52 5.78 -8.17 0.93
C PRO A 52 4.43 -7.58 0.50
N VAL A 53 4.48 -6.41 -0.15
CA VAL A 53 3.31 -5.78 -0.75
C VAL A 53 3.25 -6.10 -2.22
N GLN A 54 2.09 -6.59 -2.66
CA GLN A 54 1.85 -6.94 -4.06
C GLN A 54 0.96 -5.90 -4.73
N SER A 55 1.06 -5.78 -6.06
CA SER A 55 0.15 -4.94 -6.84
C SER A 55 -1.14 -5.68 -7.15
N ILE A 56 -2.26 -4.97 -7.12
CA ILE A 56 -3.54 -5.38 -7.72
C ILE A 56 -4.05 -4.33 -8.72
N ASP A 57 -3.12 -3.56 -9.27
CA ASP A 57 -3.42 -2.60 -10.32
C ASP A 57 -3.98 -3.31 -11.56
N LEU A 58 -5.22 -3.01 -11.90
CA LEU A 58 -5.95 -3.72 -12.95
C LEU A 58 -5.36 -3.51 -14.35
N TRP A 59 -4.62 -2.41 -14.59
CA TRP A 59 -3.93 -2.22 -15.85
C TRP A 59 -2.67 -3.08 -15.93
N MET A 60 -1.95 -3.24 -14.81
CA MET A 60 -0.72 -4.04 -14.76
C MET A 60 -0.98 -5.56 -14.70
N THR A 61 -1.90 -5.98 -13.82
CA THR A 61 -2.08 -7.41 -13.48
C THR A 61 -3.32 -8.00 -14.12
N GLY A 62 -4.31 -7.17 -14.47
CA GLY A 62 -5.63 -7.61 -14.86
C GLY A 62 -6.48 -8.10 -13.69
N GLU A 63 -7.78 -8.22 -13.94
CA GLU A 63 -8.77 -8.60 -12.92
C GLU A 63 -8.56 -10.02 -12.39
N ALA A 64 -8.22 -10.98 -13.25
CA ALA A 64 -8.10 -12.38 -12.85
C ALA A 64 -6.98 -12.60 -11.83
N ASP A 65 -5.80 -12.01 -12.06
CA ASP A 65 -4.67 -12.08 -11.14
C ASP A 65 -4.97 -11.34 -9.82
N ALA A 66 -5.55 -10.13 -9.89
CA ALA A 66 -5.95 -9.37 -8.71
C ALA A 66 -6.96 -10.15 -7.83
N ARG A 67 -7.96 -10.79 -8.45
CA ARG A 67 -8.93 -11.65 -7.76
C ARG A 67 -8.26 -12.83 -7.07
N GLN A 68 -7.36 -13.51 -7.79
CA GLN A 68 -6.63 -14.66 -7.26
C GLN A 68 -5.74 -14.27 -6.06
N ARG A 69 -5.03 -13.14 -6.15
CA ARG A 69 -4.17 -12.64 -5.06
C ARG A 69 -4.97 -12.32 -3.80
N LEU A 70 -6.11 -11.62 -3.95
CA LEU A 70 -6.99 -11.31 -2.84
C LEU A 70 -7.56 -12.59 -2.20
N ALA A 71 -8.00 -13.56 -3.01
CA ALA A 71 -8.51 -14.84 -2.52
C ALA A 71 -7.43 -15.64 -1.77
N LEU A 72 -6.22 -15.74 -2.30
CA LEU A 72 -5.11 -16.44 -1.64
C LEU A 72 -4.69 -15.76 -0.33
N ALA A 73 -4.64 -14.41 -0.32
CA ALA A 73 -4.38 -13.68 0.92
C ALA A 73 -5.47 -13.93 1.96
N ALA A 74 -6.74 -13.98 1.55
CA ALA A 74 -7.89 -14.17 2.45
C ALA A 74 -7.91 -15.54 3.14
N GLN A 75 -7.20 -16.55 2.59
CA GLN A 75 -7.07 -17.87 3.22
C GLN A 75 -6.19 -17.84 4.47
N THR A 76 -5.30 -16.85 4.62
CA THR A 76 -4.26 -16.83 5.66
C THR A 76 -4.16 -15.52 6.44
N ALA A 77 -4.65 -14.42 5.89
CA ALA A 77 -4.57 -13.11 6.51
C ALA A 77 -5.79 -12.83 7.41
N ASP A 78 -5.53 -12.33 8.61
CA ASP A 78 -6.58 -11.79 9.49
C ASP A 78 -7.07 -10.42 9.00
N LEU A 79 -6.21 -9.68 8.29
CA LEU A 79 -6.52 -8.37 7.73
C LEU A 79 -5.86 -8.17 6.36
N ILE A 80 -6.68 -7.78 5.38
CA ILE A 80 -6.21 -7.30 4.08
C ILE A 80 -6.46 -5.80 3.97
N LEU A 81 -5.39 -5.06 3.78
CA LEU A 81 -5.42 -3.65 3.41
C LEU A 81 -5.07 -3.52 1.92
N VAL A 82 -5.79 -2.64 1.24
CA VAL A 82 -5.46 -2.24 -0.12
C VAL A 82 -5.23 -0.75 -0.08
N GLU A 83 -4.10 -0.27 -0.57
CA GLU A 83 -3.84 1.15 -0.69
C GLU A 83 -4.15 1.63 -2.11
N GLY A 84 -4.97 2.67 -2.20
CA GLY A 84 -5.29 3.34 -3.45
C GLY A 84 -4.16 4.23 -3.99
N VAL A 85 -4.30 4.58 -5.26
CA VAL A 85 -3.45 5.56 -5.96
C VAL A 85 -4.25 6.84 -6.21
N MET A 86 -3.56 7.99 -6.29
CA MET A 86 -4.19 9.31 -6.56
C MET A 86 -5.43 9.58 -5.68
N GLY A 87 -6.47 10.25 -6.19
CA GLY A 87 -7.78 10.32 -5.58
C GLY A 87 -8.64 9.08 -5.87
N LEU A 88 -9.66 8.84 -5.04
CA LEU A 88 -10.55 7.67 -5.10
C LEU A 88 -11.10 7.41 -6.51
N HIS A 89 -11.53 8.45 -7.20
CA HIS A 89 -12.17 8.36 -8.53
C HIS A 89 -11.23 8.74 -9.69
N ASP A 90 -9.93 8.93 -9.41
CA ASP A 90 -8.98 9.32 -10.44
C ASP A 90 -8.44 8.10 -11.20
N GLY A 91 -8.37 8.20 -12.53
CA GLY A 91 -7.83 7.17 -13.42
C GLY A 91 -8.89 6.25 -14.03
N THR A 92 -8.44 5.38 -14.94
CA THR A 92 -9.30 4.35 -15.55
C THR A 92 -8.47 3.08 -15.79
N PRO A 93 -8.66 2.02 -14.97
CA PRO A 93 -9.53 1.95 -13.79
C PRO A 93 -9.02 2.82 -12.61
N SER A 94 -9.96 3.35 -11.82
CA SER A 94 -9.70 4.11 -10.59
C SER A 94 -9.67 3.20 -9.35
N SER A 95 -9.25 3.75 -8.20
CA SER A 95 -9.35 3.03 -6.92
C SER A 95 -10.80 2.68 -6.56
N ALA A 96 -11.77 3.50 -6.98
CA ALA A 96 -13.20 3.26 -6.79
C ALA A 96 -13.68 2.05 -7.58
N ASP A 97 -13.18 1.88 -8.81
CA ASP A 97 -13.52 0.73 -9.66
C ASP A 97 -13.02 -0.57 -9.02
N VAL A 98 -11.79 -0.56 -8.48
CA VAL A 98 -11.23 -1.70 -7.73
C VAL A 98 -12.06 -2.00 -6.48
N ALA A 99 -12.47 -0.98 -5.72
CA ALA A 99 -13.32 -1.18 -4.54
C ALA A 99 -14.64 -1.84 -4.88
N ARG A 100 -15.31 -1.36 -5.94
CA ARG A 100 -16.60 -1.89 -6.40
C ARG A 100 -16.46 -3.31 -6.94
N LEU A 101 -15.44 -3.54 -7.77
CA LEU A 101 -15.20 -4.83 -8.42
C LEU A 101 -14.98 -5.98 -7.42
N PHE A 102 -14.28 -5.68 -6.31
CA PHE A 102 -13.95 -6.65 -5.27
C PHE A 102 -14.79 -6.51 -4.00
N GLY A 103 -15.81 -5.64 -4.00
CA GLY A 103 -16.67 -5.41 -2.84
C GLY A 103 -15.93 -4.93 -1.59
N LEU A 104 -14.84 -4.18 -1.76
CA LEU A 104 -14.01 -3.73 -0.63
C LEU A 104 -14.70 -2.57 0.11
N PRO A 105 -14.77 -2.60 1.45
CA PRO A 105 -15.14 -1.41 2.21
C PRO A 105 -14.06 -0.34 2.02
N VAL A 106 -14.48 0.91 1.87
CA VAL A 106 -13.61 2.05 1.58
C VAL A 106 -13.37 2.86 2.85
N LEU A 107 -12.11 3.26 3.08
CA LEU A 107 -11.69 4.24 4.07
C LEU A 107 -11.08 5.44 3.36
N ALA A 108 -11.80 6.56 3.32
CA ALA A 108 -11.26 7.82 2.81
C ALA A 108 -10.52 8.59 3.91
N VAL A 109 -9.23 8.81 3.69
CA VAL A 109 -8.38 9.65 4.53
C VAL A 109 -8.38 11.07 3.94
N ILE A 110 -8.74 12.06 4.74
CA ILE A 110 -8.86 13.46 4.28
C ILE A 110 -8.07 14.36 5.23
N GLN A 111 -7.18 15.19 4.68
CA GLN A 111 -6.52 16.25 5.44
C GLN A 111 -7.54 17.32 5.83
N ALA A 112 -7.91 17.32 7.10
CA ALA A 112 -9.01 18.11 7.63
C ALA A 112 -8.54 19.31 8.47
N GLY A 113 -7.23 19.54 8.60
CA GLY A 113 -6.67 20.56 9.51
C GLY A 113 -7.20 21.98 9.32
N ALA A 114 -7.67 22.33 8.12
CA ALA A 114 -8.28 23.62 7.78
C ALA A 114 -9.74 23.50 7.31
N MET A 115 -10.42 22.40 7.63
CA MET A 115 -11.81 22.14 7.22
C MET A 115 -12.78 22.29 8.40
N ALA A 116 -14.06 22.46 8.08
CA ALA A 116 -15.17 22.25 9.01
C ALA A 116 -16.26 21.49 8.24
N GLN A 117 -17.41 22.10 7.96
CA GLN A 117 -18.51 21.44 7.23
C GLN A 117 -18.12 20.99 5.80
N THR A 118 -17.13 21.63 5.18
CA THR A 118 -16.57 21.20 3.89
C THR A 118 -16.06 19.75 3.92
N PHE A 119 -15.61 19.26 5.07
CA PHE A 119 -15.23 17.86 5.25
C PHE A 119 -16.40 16.92 4.93
N GLY A 120 -17.58 17.20 5.49
CA GLY A 120 -18.81 16.47 5.18
C GLY A 120 -19.20 16.55 3.71
N ALA A 121 -19.08 17.74 3.09
CA ALA A 121 -19.41 17.93 1.67
C ALA A 121 -18.48 17.13 0.73
N VAL A 122 -17.17 17.15 0.98
CA VAL A 122 -16.19 16.35 0.21
C VAL A 122 -16.46 14.86 0.41
N THR A 123 -16.69 14.45 1.66
CA THR A 123 -16.98 13.06 1.99
C THR A 123 -18.26 12.56 1.30
N HIS A 124 -19.31 13.39 1.26
CA HIS A 124 -20.53 13.10 0.52
C HIS A 124 -20.23 12.89 -0.98
N GLY A 125 -19.54 13.84 -1.61
CA GLY A 125 -19.16 13.73 -3.02
C GLY A 125 -18.35 12.46 -3.32
N LEU A 126 -17.38 12.12 -2.47
CA LEU A 126 -16.61 10.88 -2.63
C LEU A 126 -17.49 9.63 -2.54
N ALA A 127 -18.45 9.60 -1.62
CA ALA A 127 -19.29 8.44 -1.35
C ALA A 127 -20.38 8.23 -2.42
N THR A 128 -20.92 9.31 -2.99
CA THR A 128 -22.09 9.27 -3.88
C THR A 128 -21.76 9.48 -5.35
N TYR A 129 -20.49 9.69 -5.71
CA TYR A 129 -20.08 9.80 -7.11
C TYR A 129 -19.98 8.41 -7.77
N GLY A 130 -20.93 8.11 -8.66
CA GLY A 130 -21.05 6.83 -9.36
C GLY A 130 -21.84 5.79 -8.55
N GLU A 131 -21.59 4.51 -8.82
CA GLU A 131 -22.27 3.40 -8.14
C GLU A 131 -21.91 3.33 -6.63
N PRO A 132 -22.84 2.90 -5.77
CA PRO A 132 -22.62 2.86 -4.32
C PRO A 132 -21.53 1.86 -3.94
N PHE A 133 -20.77 2.19 -2.88
CA PHE A 133 -19.81 1.28 -2.27
C PHE A 133 -20.49 0.32 -1.29
N HIS A 134 -19.84 -0.81 -0.99
CA HIS A 134 -20.31 -1.74 0.03
C HIS A 134 -20.41 -1.08 1.42
N ALA A 135 -19.40 -0.30 1.79
CA ALA A 135 -19.39 0.55 2.97
C ALA A 135 -18.39 1.69 2.77
N MET A 136 -18.71 2.87 3.31
CA MET A 136 -17.86 4.05 3.27
C MET A 136 -17.51 4.49 4.69
N HIS A 137 -16.22 4.53 4.98
CA HIS A 137 -15.63 5.04 6.20
C HIS A 137 -14.79 6.27 5.89
N VAL A 138 -14.66 7.18 6.85
CA VAL A 138 -13.84 8.38 6.69
C VAL A 138 -13.02 8.68 7.93
N LEU A 139 -11.73 8.97 7.71
CA LEU A 139 -10.79 9.39 8.75
C LEU A 139 -10.33 10.82 8.47
N ALA A 140 -10.48 11.68 9.46
CA ALA A 140 -9.96 13.04 9.41
C ALA A 140 -8.49 13.04 9.84
N ASN A 141 -7.60 13.54 9.00
CA ASN A 141 -6.17 13.65 9.27
C ASN A 141 -5.78 15.10 9.58
N GLY A 142 -4.76 15.29 10.42
CA GLY A 142 -4.23 16.61 10.76
C GLY A 142 -5.17 17.47 11.62
N VAL A 143 -6.02 16.85 12.44
CA VAL A 143 -7.03 17.55 13.24
C VAL A 143 -6.39 18.29 14.43
N GLY A 144 -6.81 19.54 14.65
CA GLY A 144 -6.19 20.42 15.64
C GLY A 144 -6.68 20.26 17.09
N SER A 145 -7.86 19.68 17.33
CA SER A 145 -8.40 19.46 18.69
C SER A 145 -9.58 18.48 18.70
N ALA A 146 -9.97 17.99 19.88
CA ALA A 146 -11.17 17.16 20.05
C ALA A 146 -12.45 17.87 19.59
N ARG A 147 -12.62 19.16 19.93
CA ARG A 147 -13.76 19.97 19.46
C ARG A 147 -13.81 20.05 17.93
N HIS A 148 -12.65 20.19 17.30
CA HIS A 148 -12.56 20.18 15.84
C HIS A 148 -12.97 18.80 15.28
N ALA A 149 -12.52 17.70 15.88
CA ALA A 149 -12.94 16.35 15.50
C ALA A 149 -14.47 16.17 15.59
N ASP A 150 -15.10 16.67 16.67
CA ASP A 150 -16.56 16.63 16.82
C ASP A 150 -17.26 17.40 15.70
N MET A 151 -16.81 18.62 15.38
CA MET A 151 -17.36 19.41 14.27
C MET A 151 -17.26 18.69 12.91
N LEU A 152 -16.15 18.00 12.65
CA LEU A 152 -15.96 17.24 11.42
C LEU A 152 -16.90 16.03 11.37
N ARG A 153 -16.98 15.27 12.48
CA ARG A 153 -17.87 14.13 12.61
C ARG A 153 -19.34 14.53 12.42
N ASP A 154 -19.75 15.62 13.07
CA ASP A 154 -21.15 16.09 13.04
C ASP A 154 -21.55 16.65 11.65
N SER A 155 -20.56 16.98 10.81
CA SER A 155 -20.81 17.37 9.41
C SER A 155 -21.07 16.19 8.47
N LEU A 156 -20.87 14.96 8.93
CA LEU A 156 -20.98 13.78 8.06
C LEU A 156 -22.43 13.51 7.62
N PRO A 157 -22.65 13.20 6.35
CA PRO A 157 -23.96 12.76 5.89
C PRO A 157 -24.28 11.36 6.42
N HIS A 158 -25.57 11.04 6.45
CA HIS A 158 -26.04 9.69 6.82
C HIS A 158 -25.44 8.62 5.91
N GLY A 159 -25.17 7.43 6.48
CA GLY A 159 -24.63 6.28 5.75
C GLY A 159 -23.10 6.26 5.62
N ILE A 160 -22.39 7.29 6.06
CA ILE A 160 -20.93 7.30 6.14
C ILE A 160 -20.48 7.07 7.58
N HIS A 161 -19.55 6.14 7.75
CA HIS A 161 -19.04 5.75 9.07
C HIS A 161 -17.83 6.59 9.46
N TRP A 162 -17.91 7.25 10.63
CA TRP A 162 -16.76 7.92 11.22
C TRP A 162 -15.72 6.91 11.68
N ALA A 163 -14.51 7.00 11.12
CA ALA A 163 -13.39 6.12 11.43
C ALA A 163 -12.45 6.71 12.50
N GLY A 164 -12.54 8.01 12.76
CA GLY A 164 -11.74 8.71 13.75
C GLY A 164 -11.10 10.00 13.23
N ALA A 165 -10.42 10.68 14.13
CA ALA A 165 -9.62 11.87 13.83
C ALA A 165 -8.19 11.65 14.32
N LEU A 166 -7.22 11.74 13.42
CA LEU A 166 -5.81 11.78 13.74
C LEU A 166 -5.37 13.22 13.96
N ALA A 167 -4.74 13.48 15.10
CA ALA A 167 -4.09 14.74 15.37
C ALA A 167 -2.85 14.91 14.48
N ARG A 168 -2.45 16.17 14.25
CA ARG A 168 -1.17 16.45 13.61
C ARG A 168 -0.02 16.05 14.54
N ASP A 169 0.87 15.18 14.06
CA ASP A 169 2.10 14.79 14.76
C ASP A 169 3.28 14.89 13.79
N ASP A 170 4.05 15.98 13.89
CA ASP A 170 5.22 16.22 13.04
C ASP A 170 6.37 15.22 13.33
N ALA A 171 6.42 14.61 14.54
CA ALA A 171 7.40 13.59 14.88
C ALA A 171 7.04 12.22 14.27
N ALA A 172 5.76 11.99 13.97
CA ALA A 172 5.28 10.82 13.25
C ALA A 172 5.37 10.97 11.72
N ALA A 173 5.54 12.19 11.21
CA ALA A 173 5.51 12.46 9.78
C ALA A 173 6.62 11.68 9.04
N LEU A 174 6.27 11.08 7.91
CA LEU A 174 7.24 10.43 7.04
C LEU A 174 7.83 11.49 6.10
N PRO A 175 9.17 11.59 5.97
CA PRO A 175 9.77 12.58 5.09
C PRO A 175 9.42 12.28 3.63
N GLU A 176 9.13 13.34 2.88
CA GLU A 176 8.84 13.29 1.44
C GLU A 176 10.09 13.68 0.63
N ARG A 177 10.25 13.07 -0.56
CA ARG A 177 11.18 13.47 -1.63
C ARG A 177 10.40 14.03 -2.81
N HIS A 178 11.11 14.63 -3.77
CA HIS A 178 10.55 15.20 -5.00
C HIS A 178 9.64 14.25 -5.81
N LEU A 179 9.75 12.92 -5.61
CA LEU A 179 8.98 11.90 -6.34
C LEU A 179 8.34 10.83 -5.43
N GLY A 180 8.07 11.14 -4.15
CA GLY A 180 7.41 10.20 -3.22
C GLY A 180 8.14 10.04 -1.90
N LEU A 181 7.77 9.02 -1.11
CA LEU A 181 8.38 8.76 0.20
C LEU A 181 9.79 8.17 0.08
N PHE A 182 10.61 8.36 1.11
CA PHE A 182 11.87 7.60 1.23
C PHE A 182 11.57 6.10 1.30
N SER A 183 12.46 5.27 0.75
CA SER A 183 12.34 3.82 0.93
C SER A 183 12.55 3.46 2.40
N ALA A 184 11.97 2.35 2.85
CA ALA A 184 12.06 1.92 4.24
C ALA A 184 13.51 1.84 4.78
N ASP A 185 14.45 1.36 3.95
CA ASP A 185 15.86 1.20 4.31
C ASP A 185 16.60 2.53 4.52
N GLU A 186 16.03 3.64 4.06
CA GLU A 186 16.63 4.98 4.16
C GLU A 186 16.18 5.73 5.43
N LEU A 187 15.35 5.11 6.27
CA LEU A 187 14.75 5.72 7.46
C LEU A 187 15.13 4.93 8.72
N PRO A 188 16.25 5.25 9.39
CA PRO A 188 16.71 4.53 10.59
C PRO A 188 15.70 4.54 11.75
N ASP A 189 14.86 5.57 11.83
CA ASP A 189 13.84 5.74 12.86
C ASP A 189 12.44 5.26 12.42
N LEU A 190 12.34 4.57 11.28
CA LEU A 190 11.07 4.17 10.69
C LEU A 190 10.20 3.37 11.65
N THR A 191 10.77 2.37 12.34
CA THR A 191 10.01 1.54 13.28
C THR A 191 9.37 2.39 14.38
N ALA A 192 10.12 3.34 14.95
CA ALA A 192 9.61 4.23 15.99
C ALA A 192 8.50 5.15 15.47
N ARG A 193 8.62 5.66 14.24
CA ARG A 193 7.56 6.44 13.57
C ARG A 193 6.30 5.61 13.37
N LEU A 194 6.44 4.39 12.83
CA LEU A 194 5.33 3.47 12.62
C LEU A 194 4.64 3.08 13.94
N ASP A 195 5.40 2.86 15.01
CA ASP A 195 4.85 2.55 16.33
C ASP A 195 4.03 3.71 16.88
N ARG A 196 4.56 4.93 16.81
CA ARG A 196 3.86 6.16 17.20
C ARG A 196 2.57 6.35 16.41
N MET A 197 2.61 6.14 15.10
CA MET A 197 1.43 6.25 14.25
C MET A 197 0.37 5.18 14.56
N ALA A 198 0.80 3.95 14.83
CA ALA A 198 -0.08 2.87 15.24
C ALA A 198 -0.73 3.16 16.61
N ASP A 199 0.02 3.69 17.57
CA ASP A 199 -0.49 4.08 18.89
C ASP A 199 -1.55 5.19 18.77
N ALA A 200 -1.35 6.15 17.86
CA ALA A 200 -2.33 7.21 17.59
C ALA A 200 -3.65 6.69 16.99
N LEU A 201 -3.65 5.52 16.35
CA LEU A 201 -4.84 4.88 15.82
C LEU A 201 -5.52 3.94 16.83
N ALA A 202 -4.83 3.47 17.85
CA ALA A 202 -5.27 2.36 18.70
C ALA A 202 -6.63 2.59 19.38
N GLU A 203 -6.92 3.84 19.76
CA GLU A 203 -8.17 4.23 20.43
C GLU A 203 -9.25 4.75 19.47
N LEU A 204 -8.95 4.82 18.17
CA LEU A 204 -9.91 5.30 17.17
C LEU A 204 -10.82 4.17 16.70
N PRO A 205 -12.05 4.47 16.23
CA PRO A 205 -12.96 3.46 15.70
C PRO A 205 -12.36 2.58 14.59
N ILE A 206 -11.41 3.12 13.80
CA ILE A 206 -10.74 2.38 12.72
C ILE A 206 -9.80 1.26 13.20
N SER A 207 -9.43 1.24 14.49
CA SER A 207 -8.61 0.18 15.08
C SER A 207 -9.30 -1.18 15.11
N HIS A 208 -10.63 -1.21 15.02
CA HIS A 208 -11.40 -2.43 14.99
C HIS A 208 -11.40 -3.04 13.59
N LEU A 209 -11.32 -4.38 13.52
CA LEU A 209 -11.38 -5.08 12.25
C LEU A 209 -12.71 -4.78 11.54
N PRO A 210 -12.68 -4.52 10.22
CA PRO A 210 -13.91 -4.38 9.46
C PRO A 210 -14.70 -5.69 9.42
N ARG A 211 -15.99 -5.59 9.05
CA ARG A 211 -16.79 -6.77 8.75
C ARG A 211 -16.07 -7.62 7.69
N PRO A 212 -15.95 -8.95 7.89
CA PRO A 212 -15.32 -9.82 6.90
C PRO A 212 -16.05 -9.77 5.56
N ILE A 213 -15.26 -9.76 4.50
CA ILE A 213 -15.70 -9.95 3.12
C ILE A 213 -15.27 -11.32 2.63
N VAL A 214 -16.10 -11.96 1.82
CA VAL A 214 -15.82 -13.29 1.28
C VAL A 214 -15.35 -13.15 -0.15
N PHE A 215 -14.16 -13.68 -0.43
CA PHE A 215 -13.68 -13.83 -1.80
C PHE A 215 -14.08 -15.22 -2.31
N PRO A 216 -14.55 -15.35 -3.55
CA PRO A 216 -14.82 -16.65 -4.12
C PRO A 216 -13.51 -17.45 -4.22
N ASP A 217 -13.61 -18.75 -3.93
CA ASP A 217 -12.49 -19.66 -4.12
C ASP A 217 -12.03 -19.62 -5.58
N THR A 218 -10.79 -19.19 -5.76
CA THR A 218 -10.16 -19.09 -7.08
C THR A 218 -8.98 -20.06 -7.09
N PRO A 219 -9.03 -21.14 -7.91
CA PRO A 219 -7.95 -22.11 -7.94
C PRO A 219 -6.67 -21.43 -8.41
N ALA A 220 -5.56 -21.76 -7.74
CA ALA A 220 -4.26 -21.22 -8.12
C ALA A 220 -3.88 -21.71 -9.52
N GLN A 221 -3.59 -20.79 -10.44
CA GLN A 221 -3.07 -21.16 -11.75
C GLN A 221 -1.66 -21.74 -11.61
N GLN A 222 -1.50 -23.01 -11.97
CA GLN A 222 -0.18 -23.62 -12.06
C GLN A 222 0.49 -23.19 -13.36
N LEU A 223 1.66 -22.55 -13.22
CA LEU A 223 2.49 -22.19 -14.37
C LEU A 223 3.36 -23.38 -14.78
N PRO A 224 3.57 -23.59 -16.09
CA PRO A 224 4.53 -24.59 -16.55
C PRO A 224 5.96 -24.21 -16.14
N ARG A 225 6.78 -25.19 -15.79
CA ARG A 225 8.18 -24.97 -15.35
C ARG A 225 9.14 -24.73 -16.53
N LEU A 226 8.86 -23.70 -17.34
CA LEU A 226 9.58 -23.41 -18.59
C LEU A 226 11.04 -22.96 -18.40
N LEU A 227 11.41 -22.53 -17.19
CA LEU A 227 12.73 -22.02 -16.85
C LEU A 227 13.51 -22.98 -15.94
N GLU A 228 13.08 -24.24 -15.84
CA GLU A 228 13.80 -25.24 -15.05
C GLU A 228 15.28 -25.36 -15.48
N GLY A 229 16.17 -25.36 -14.48
CA GLY A 229 17.62 -25.40 -14.69
C GLY A 229 18.25 -24.08 -15.11
N ARG A 230 17.46 -23.02 -15.36
CA ARG A 230 17.99 -21.69 -15.70
C ARG A 230 18.28 -20.86 -14.45
N ARG A 231 19.41 -20.16 -14.47
CA ARG A 231 19.83 -19.23 -13.43
C ARG A 231 19.67 -17.79 -13.90
N ILE A 232 18.94 -16.99 -13.13
CA ILE A 232 18.72 -15.57 -13.43
C ILE A 232 19.39 -14.74 -12.34
N ALA A 233 20.38 -13.94 -12.71
CA ALA A 233 20.99 -12.95 -11.83
C ALA A 233 20.15 -11.67 -11.85
N ILE A 234 19.67 -11.22 -10.70
CA ILE A 234 18.88 -10.00 -10.57
C ILE A 234 19.68 -9.00 -9.73
N ALA A 235 19.93 -7.81 -10.30
CA ALA A 235 20.58 -6.74 -9.56
C ALA A 235 19.66 -6.21 -8.45
N ARG A 236 20.20 -6.05 -7.25
CA ARG A 236 19.49 -5.51 -6.10
C ARG A 236 20.42 -4.74 -5.16
N ASP A 237 20.36 -3.41 -5.25
CA ASP A 237 21.05 -2.48 -4.36
C ASP A 237 20.44 -1.07 -4.44
N ASP A 238 21.14 -0.06 -3.93
CA ASP A 238 20.65 1.32 -3.89
C ASP A 238 20.44 1.93 -5.28
N ALA A 239 21.18 1.46 -6.30
CA ALA A 239 21.02 1.88 -7.69
C ALA A 239 19.90 1.11 -8.40
N PHE A 240 19.71 -0.17 -8.07
CA PHE A 240 18.80 -1.08 -8.75
C PHE A 240 17.83 -1.74 -7.78
N ARG A 241 16.64 -1.16 -7.57
CA ARG A 241 15.69 -1.61 -6.53
C ARG A 241 14.21 -1.62 -6.91
N PHE A 242 13.84 -1.15 -8.10
CA PHE A 242 12.45 -1.11 -8.55
C PHE A 242 12.02 -2.47 -9.09
N ILE A 243 11.70 -3.37 -8.16
CA ILE A 243 11.34 -4.76 -8.44
C ILE A 243 9.95 -5.04 -7.86
N TYR A 244 9.01 -5.43 -8.71
CA TYR A 244 7.74 -5.97 -8.25
C TYR A 244 7.94 -7.41 -7.73
N PRO A 245 7.53 -7.75 -6.49
CA PRO A 245 7.65 -9.10 -5.95
C PRO A 245 7.00 -10.16 -6.85
N ALA A 246 5.87 -9.82 -7.49
CA ALA A 246 5.14 -10.70 -8.40
C ALA A 246 5.99 -11.18 -9.60
N ASN A 247 6.91 -10.35 -10.10
CA ASN A 247 7.79 -10.75 -11.19
C ASN A 247 8.77 -11.84 -10.74
N VAL A 248 9.33 -11.70 -9.55
CA VAL A 248 10.26 -12.66 -8.93
C VAL A 248 9.52 -13.97 -8.61
N GLU A 249 8.31 -13.87 -8.05
CA GLU A 249 7.42 -15.01 -7.80
C GLU A 249 7.12 -15.78 -9.09
N THR A 250 6.85 -15.06 -10.18
CA THR A 250 6.58 -15.66 -11.50
C THR A 250 7.80 -16.42 -12.04
N LEU A 251 9.00 -15.83 -11.95
CA LEU A 251 10.24 -16.51 -12.35
C LEU A 251 10.49 -17.79 -11.54
N ASN A 252 10.27 -17.74 -10.22
CA ASN A 252 10.37 -18.92 -9.35
C ASN A 252 9.31 -19.98 -9.71
N ALA A 253 8.07 -19.58 -9.97
CA ALA A 253 6.99 -20.49 -10.36
C ALA A 253 7.25 -21.16 -11.72
N LEU A 254 7.91 -20.46 -12.65
CA LEU A 254 8.42 -21.00 -13.91
C LEU A 254 9.64 -21.92 -13.72
N GLY A 255 10.17 -22.06 -12.50
CA GLY A 255 11.25 -22.98 -12.15
C GLY A 255 12.66 -22.40 -12.25
N ALA A 256 12.82 -21.08 -12.41
CA ALA A 256 14.13 -20.44 -12.46
C ALA A 256 14.81 -20.43 -11.08
N HIS A 257 16.13 -20.51 -11.07
CA HIS A 257 16.96 -20.25 -9.90
C HIS A 257 17.40 -18.78 -9.87
N ILE A 258 16.91 -18.03 -8.90
CA ILE A 258 17.22 -16.61 -8.76
C ILE A 258 18.46 -16.43 -7.90
N THR A 259 19.41 -15.63 -8.38
CA THR A 259 20.59 -15.18 -7.62
C THR A 259 20.59 -13.66 -7.56
N TRP A 260 20.76 -13.09 -6.37
CA TRP A 260 20.86 -11.65 -6.18
C TRP A 260 22.32 -11.22 -6.23
N PHE A 261 22.58 -10.04 -6.79
CA PHE A 261 23.91 -9.41 -6.77
C PHE A 261 23.76 -7.89 -6.71
N SER A 262 24.80 -7.18 -6.29
CA SER A 262 24.85 -5.72 -6.20
C SER A 262 25.86 -5.17 -7.20
N PRO A 263 25.42 -4.50 -8.28
CA PRO A 263 26.31 -3.73 -9.15
C PRO A 263 27.22 -2.73 -8.42
N LEU A 264 26.82 -2.20 -7.27
CA LEU A 264 27.61 -1.25 -6.48
C LEU A 264 28.69 -1.90 -5.60
N ARG A 265 28.60 -3.20 -5.30
CA ARG A 265 29.45 -3.85 -4.29
C ARG A 265 30.17 -5.08 -4.80
N ASP A 266 29.56 -5.81 -5.73
CA ASP A 266 30.11 -7.05 -6.24
C ASP A 266 31.05 -6.77 -7.42
N ALA A 267 32.27 -7.31 -7.33
CA ALA A 267 33.30 -7.10 -8.34
C ALA A 267 33.07 -7.88 -9.64
N ALA A 268 32.13 -8.83 -9.65
CA ALA A 268 31.81 -9.65 -10.80
C ALA A 268 30.37 -10.15 -10.77
N LEU A 269 29.82 -10.41 -11.95
CA LEU A 269 28.50 -11.02 -12.09
C LEU A 269 28.55 -12.50 -11.63
N PRO A 270 27.58 -12.98 -10.84
CA PRO A 270 27.48 -14.41 -10.53
C PRO A 270 27.19 -15.21 -11.81
N HIS A 271 27.53 -16.50 -11.81
CA HIS A 271 27.23 -17.37 -12.95
C HIS A 271 25.72 -17.47 -13.20
N CYS A 272 25.26 -16.94 -14.33
CA CYS A 272 23.85 -16.93 -14.72
C CYS A 272 23.66 -17.18 -16.22
N ASP A 273 22.49 -17.70 -16.59
CA ASP A 273 22.04 -17.83 -17.99
C ASP A 273 21.40 -16.52 -18.49
N ALA A 274 20.86 -15.70 -17.59
CA ALA A 274 20.24 -14.42 -17.89
C ALA A 274 20.50 -13.39 -16.79
N LEU A 275 20.55 -12.12 -17.18
CA LEU A 275 20.75 -10.97 -16.31
C LEU A 275 19.51 -10.07 -16.33
N TRP A 276 19.03 -9.65 -15.17
CA TRP A 276 18.00 -8.63 -15.01
C TRP A 276 18.54 -7.45 -14.19
N LEU A 277 18.66 -6.30 -14.85
CA LEU A 277 18.90 -5.01 -14.21
C LEU A 277 17.56 -4.27 -14.10
N PRO A 278 16.95 -4.17 -12.90
CA PRO A 278 15.66 -3.50 -12.73
C PRO A 278 15.80 -1.98 -12.80
N GLY A 279 14.69 -1.25 -12.65
CA GLY A 279 14.77 0.20 -12.46
C GLY A 279 15.37 0.59 -11.11
N GLY A 280 15.62 1.87 -10.93
CA GLY A 280 16.08 2.47 -9.68
C GLY A 280 16.62 3.87 -9.94
N TYR A 281 17.70 4.24 -9.25
CA TYR A 281 18.35 5.54 -9.39
C TYR A 281 19.85 5.41 -9.74
N PRO A 282 20.22 4.66 -10.80
CA PRO A 282 21.63 4.44 -11.15
C PRO A 282 22.40 5.74 -11.41
N GLU A 283 21.72 6.80 -11.85
CA GLU A 283 22.29 8.13 -12.06
C GLU A 283 22.86 8.75 -10.78
N LEU A 284 22.32 8.42 -9.60
CA LEU A 284 22.84 8.88 -8.31
C LEU A 284 24.14 8.15 -7.90
N HIS A 285 24.45 7.04 -8.58
CA HIS A 285 25.58 6.17 -8.29
C HIS A 285 26.54 6.01 -9.47
N ALA A 286 26.44 6.85 -10.51
CA ALA A 286 27.20 6.71 -11.76
C ALA A 286 28.72 6.61 -11.55
N ALA A 287 29.28 7.38 -10.62
CA ALA A 287 30.71 7.34 -10.31
C ALA A 287 31.16 5.99 -9.70
N ALA A 288 30.32 5.39 -8.86
CA ALA A 288 30.61 4.08 -8.27
C ALA A 288 30.42 2.94 -9.27
N LEU A 289 29.41 3.05 -10.15
CA LEU A 289 29.13 2.06 -11.19
C LEU A 289 30.17 2.05 -12.32
N ALA A 290 30.88 3.16 -12.54
CA ALA A 290 31.90 3.29 -13.58
C ALA A 290 33.33 2.95 -13.11
N ALA A 291 33.51 2.71 -11.80
CA ALA A 291 34.79 2.40 -11.17
C ALA A 291 35.17 0.92 -11.34
#